data_AF-X1UXM5-F1
#
_entry.id   AF-X1UXM5-F1
#
_cell.length_a   1.000
_cell.length_b   1.000
_cell.length_c   1.000
_cell.angle_alpha   90.00
_cell.angle_beta   90.00
_cell.angle_gamma   90.00
#
_symmetry.space_group_name_H-M   'P 1'
#
loop_
_entity.id
_entity.type
_entity.pdbx_description
1 polymer ?
#
loop_
_entity_poly.entity_id
_entity_poly.type
_entity_poly.pdbx_seq_one_letter_code
_entity_poly.pdbx_strand_id
1 'polypeptide(L)' 'YTKNILMKKLTLLSAFIFPLALNAQTIITTIAGTGTSGNSGDGGPATAAQLNGPGGIAFDGAGN' A
#
# COMPACT_ATOMS: atom_id res chain seq x y z
N TYR A 1 -22.26 45.23 -10.14
CA TYR A 1 -22.99 44.05 -9.64
C TYR A 1 -22.54 42.74 -10.30
N THR A 2 -22.49 42.65 -11.62
CA THR A 2 -22.15 41.42 -12.37
C THR A 2 -20.74 40.87 -12.11
N LYS A 3 -19.71 41.73 -12.04
CA LYS A 3 -18.33 41.30 -11.75
C LYS A 3 -18.16 40.62 -10.39
N ASN A 4 -18.90 41.08 -9.37
CA ASN A 4 -18.85 40.49 -8.03
C ASN A 4 -19.51 39.11 -7.95
N ILE A 5 -20.54 38.86 -8.78
CA ILE A 5 -21.19 37.54 -8.85
C ILE A 5 -20.27 36.55 -9.57
N LEU A 6 -19.61 36.99 -10.65
CA LEU A 6 -18.66 36.17 -11.40
C LEU A 6 -17.40 35.84 -10.58
N MET A 7 -16.83 36.83 -9.88
CA MET A 7 -15.67 36.63 -9.01
C MET A 7 -16.00 35.74 -7.81
N LYS A 8 -17.19 35.88 -7.20
CA LYS A 8 -17.65 34.97 -6.12
C LYS A 8 -17.87 33.55 -6.61
N LYS A 9 -18.43 33.35 -7.82
CA LYS A 9 -18.57 32.01 -8.42
C LYS A 9 -17.22 31.37 -8.71
N LEU A 10 -16.23 32.16 -9.15
CA LEU A 10 -14.89 31.68 -9.48
C LEU A 10 -14.06 31.31 -8.24
N THR A 11 -14.14 32.10 -7.16
CA THR A 11 -13.49 31.74 -5.87
C THR A 11 -14.15 30.56 -5.17
N LEU A 12 -15.48 30.40 -5.30
CA LEU A 12 -16.20 29.23 -4.77
C LEU A 12 -15.83 27.95 -5.53
N LEU A 13 -15.60 28.05 -6.85
CA LEU A 13 -15.19 26.94 -7.70
C LEU A 13 -13.76 26.47 -7.40
N SER A 14 -12.82 27.40 -7.16
CA SER A 14 -11.45 27.05 -6.75
C SER A 14 -11.37 26.47 -5.34
N ALA A 15 -12.28 26.84 -4.43
CA ALA A 15 -12.35 26.29 -3.08
C ALA A 15 -12.84 24.83 -3.02
N PHE A 16 -13.59 24.39 -4.04
CA PHE A 16 -14.08 23.00 -4.17
C PHE A 16 -13.10 22.05 -4.87
N ILE A 17 -12.03 22.58 -5.49
CA ILE A 17 -10.95 21.80 -6.14
C ILE A 17 -9.64 21.90 -5.31
N PHE A 18 -9.72 22.30 -4.03
CA PHE A 18 -8.61 22.11 -3.10
C PHE A 18 -8.31 20.60 -3.01
N PRO A 19 -7.03 20.20 -3.06
CA PRO A 19 -6.66 18.86 -3.44
C PRO A 19 -7.24 17.89 -2.41
N LEU A 20 -8.02 16.93 -2.90
CA LEU A 20 -8.13 15.64 -2.24
C LEU A 20 -6.68 15.18 -2.04
N ALA A 21 -6.15 15.36 -0.83
CA ALA A 21 -4.89 14.78 -0.45
C ALA A 21 -5.11 13.27 -0.53
N LEU A 22 -4.77 12.69 -1.68
CA LEU A 22 -4.86 11.26 -1.92
C LEU A 22 -3.85 10.63 -0.98
N ASN A 23 -4.33 10.12 0.16
CA ASN A 23 -3.50 9.39 1.10
C ASN A 23 -3.12 8.08 0.41
N ALA A 24 -1.95 8.07 -0.22
CA ALA A 24 -1.35 6.85 -0.72
C ALA A 24 -0.88 6.05 0.50
N GLN A 25 -1.73 5.15 0.98
CA GLN A 25 -1.37 4.18 2.00
C GLN A 25 -0.52 3.09 1.35
N THR A 26 0.77 3.03 1.70
CA THR A 26 1.59 1.86 1.39
C THR A 26 1.14 0.70 2.29
N ILE A 27 0.70 -0.40 1.69
CA ILE A 27 0.36 -1.61 2.42
C ILE A 27 1.60 -2.52 2.47
N ILE A 28 2.06 -2.82 3.68
CA ILE A 28 3.07 -3.84 3.93
C ILE A 28 2.36 -5.05 4.52
N THR A 29 2.58 -6.24 3.93
CA THR A 29 2.03 -7.51 4.44
C THR A 29 3.14 -8.54 4.58
N THR A 30 2.99 -9.41 5.58
CA THR A 30 3.87 -10.55 5.79
C THR A 30 3.29 -11.76 5.07
N ILE A 31 4.00 -12.29 4.08
CA ILE A 31 3.58 -13.47 3.31
C ILE A 31 4.25 -14.76 3.78
N ALA A 32 5.38 -14.65 4.48
CA ALA A 32 6.13 -15.78 5.04
C ALA A 32 6.91 -15.34 6.29
N GLY A 33 7.08 -16.26 7.23
CA GLY A 33 7.90 -16.02 8.42
C GLY A 33 7.09 -15.65 9.67
N THR A 34 7.56 -16.15 10.81
CA THR A 34 7.05 -15.80 12.15
C THR A 34 7.89 -14.72 12.86
N GLY A 35 8.99 -14.28 12.25
CA GLY A 35 9.99 -13.42 12.88
C GLY A 35 10.98 -14.16 13.79
N THR A 36 10.85 -15.48 13.96
CA THR A 36 11.83 -16.33 14.65
C THR A 36 12.70 -17.07 13.64
N SER A 37 14.02 -17.05 13.84
CA SER A 37 14.95 -17.83 12.99
C SER A 37 14.81 -19.32 13.25
N GLY A 38 14.83 -20.12 12.17
CA GLY A 38 14.73 -21.57 12.23
C GLY A 38 14.30 -22.17 10.88
N ASN A 39 14.00 -23.48 10.90
CA ASN A 39 13.69 -24.29 9.71
C ASN A 39 12.42 -25.14 9.93
N SER A 40 11.41 -24.61 10.62
CA SER A 40 10.16 -25.33 10.90
C SER A 40 8.98 -24.78 10.09
N GLY A 41 7.90 -25.56 9.98
CA GLY A 41 6.65 -25.15 9.30
C GLY A 41 6.42 -25.76 7.92
N ASP A 42 7.28 -26.68 7.47
CA ASP A 42 7.11 -27.37 6.19
C ASP A 42 5.76 -28.09 6.08
N GLY A 43 5.13 -28.00 4.90
CA GLY A 43 3.80 -28.54 4.64
C GLY A 43 2.64 -27.74 5.27
N GLY A 44 2.93 -26.71 6.07
CA GLY A 44 1.95 -25.79 6.65
C GLY A 44 1.88 -24.44 5.91
N PRO A 45 1.10 -23.47 6.45
CA PRO A 45 1.05 -22.12 5.91
C PRO A 45 2.40 -21.40 5.98
N ALA A 46 2.81 -20.71 4.91
CA ALA A 46 4.09 -19.99 4.84
C ALA A 46 4.26 -18.93 5.94
N THR A 47 3.17 -18.28 6.36
CA THR A 47 3.15 -17.29 7.45
C THR A 47 3.44 -17.91 8.83
N ALA A 48 3.35 -19.23 8.98
CA ALA A 48 3.70 -19.96 10.19
C ALA A 48 5.10 -20.58 10.15
N ALA A 49 5.80 -20.50 9.02
CA ALA A 49 7.15 -21.04 8.88
C ALA A 49 8.21 -20.18 9.58
N GLN A 50 9.25 -20.80 10.11
CA GLN A 50 10.46 -20.11 10.57
C GLN A 50 11.44 -19.99 9.39
N LEU A 51 12.10 -18.83 9.27
CA LEU A 51 13.03 -18.54 8.18
C LEU A 51 14.42 -18.25 8.76
N ASN A 52 15.44 -18.93 8.26
CA ASN A 52 16.82 -18.72 8.68
C ASN A 52 17.60 -17.95 7.60
N GLY A 53 17.61 -16.62 7.70
CA GLY A 53 18.37 -15.75 6.81
C GLY A 53 17.91 -15.76 5.33
N PRO A 54 16.65 -15.40 5.02
CA PRO A 54 16.21 -15.30 3.63
C PRO A 54 17.03 -14.24 2.87
N GLY A 55 17.67 -14.65 1.77
CA GLY A 55 18.62 -13.80 1.02
C GLY A 55 18.15 -13.34 -0.37
N GLY A 56 17.07 -13.90 -0.90
CA GLY A 56 16.55 -13.57 -2.23
C GLY A 56 15.21 -14.24 -2.50
N ILE A 57 14.51 -13.73 -3.51
CA ILE A 57 13.23 -14.25 -4.01
C ILE A 57 13.29 -14.32 -5.54
N ALA A 58 12.63 -15.32 -6.12
CA ALA A 58 12.45 -15.46 -7.55
C ALA A 58 11.07 -16.06 -7.80
N PHE A 59 10.47 -15.71 -8.93
CA PHE A 59 9.17 -16.25 -9.35
C PHE A 59 9.34 -17.14 -10.58
N ASP A 60 8.64 -18.27 -10.62
CA ASP A 60 8.57 -19.11 -11.81
C ASP A 60 7.51 -18.59 -12.82
N GLY A 61 7.41 -19.24 -13.98
CA GLY A 61 6.43 -18.87 -15.01
C GLY A 61 4.96 -19.15 -14.64
N ALA A 62 4.73 -19.90 -13.57
CA ALA A 62 3.40 -20.16 -13.00
C ALA A 62 3.06 -19.18 -11.85
N GLY A 63 4.02 -18.34 -11.44
CA GLY A 63 3.84 -17.33 -10.40
C GLY A 63 4.11 -17.83 -8.98
N ASN A 64 4.85 -18.94 -8.81
CA ASN A 64 5.31 -19.42 -7.50
C ASN A 64 6.64 -18.78 -7.10
#